data_AF-A0A6V7UD40-F1
#
_entry.id   AF-A0A6V7UD40-F1
#
_cell.length_a   1.000
_cell.length_b   1.000
_cell.length_c   1.000
_cell.angle_alpha   90.00
_cell.angle_beta   90.00
_cell.angle_gamma   90.00
#
_symmetry.space_group_name_H-M   'P 1'
#
loop_
_entity.id
_entity.type
_entity.pdbx_description
1 polymer ?
#
loop_
_entity_poly.entity_id
_entity_poly.type
_entity_poly.pdbx_seq_one_letter_code
_entity_poly.pdbx_strand_id
1 'polypeptide(L)' 'MKRANSSEPVEEIIGVTQMDSEIYYLLKYIGTEKSYFFPSQFVKINYAEMVIRFFETRYTEDR' A
#
# COMPACT_ATOMS: atom_id res chain seq x y z
N MET A 1 -7.37 2.32 -19.21
CA MET A 1 -6.97 2.31 -17.78
C MET A 1 -7.67 3.48 -17.08
N LYS A 2 -8.63 3.22 -16.19
CA LYS A 2 -9.25 4.29 -15.40
C LYS A 2 -8.17 4.83 -14.45
N ARG A 3 -7.76 6.09 -14.64
CA ARG A 3 -6.98 6.82 -13.64
C ARG A 3 -7.85 6.85 -12.38
N ALA A 4 -7.36 6.31 -11.28
CA ALA A 4 -7.99 6.47 -9.97
C ALA A 4 -7.87 7.96 -9.58
N ASN A 5 -8.78 8.78 -10.10
CA ASN A 5 -9.15 10.04 -9.46
C ASN A 5 -9.99 9.64 -8.25
N SER A 6 -9.37 9.22 -7.15
CA SER A 6 -10.08 9.14 -5.89
C SER A 6 -9.42 10.10 -4.90
N SER A 7 -10.10 11.21 -4.68
CA SER A 7 -9.98 12.05 -3.49
C SER A 7 -10.38 11.31 -2.20
N GLU A 8 -10.53 9.99 -2.26
CA GLU A 8 -10.92 9.15 -1.15
C GLU A 8 -9.67 8.85 -0.33
N PRO A 9 -9.70 9.09 1.00
CA PRO A 9 -8.54 8.84 1.85
C PRO A 9 -8.22 7.34 1.89
N VAL A 10 -6.93 7.02 1.84
CA VAL A 10 -6.41 5.66 2.03
C VAL A 10 -6.51 5.30 3.52
N GLU A 11 -6.99 4.10 3.81
CA GLU A 11 -7.12 3.55 5.16
C GLU A 11 -5.82 2.90 5.62
N GLU A 12 -5.31 1.94 4.84
CA GLU A 12 -4.12 1.16 5.18
C GLU A 12 -3.52 0.45 3.95
N ILE A 13 -2.30 -0.04 4.12
CA ILE A 13 -1.68 -1.00 3.21
C ILE A 13 -2.02 -2.41 3.72
N ILE A 14 -2.69 -3.20 2.90
CA ILE A 14 -3.12 -4.56 3.29
C ILE A 14 -2.25 -5.66 2.69
N GLY A 15 -1.39 -5.33 1.73
CA GLY A 15 -0.51 -6.30 1.10
C GLY A 15 0.62 -5.67 0.30
N VAL A 16 1.60 -6.50 -0.02
CA VAL A 16 2.74 -6.17 -0.88
C VAL A 16 2.96 -7.35 -1.82
N THR A 17 3.30 -7.05 -3.07
CA THR A 17 3.65 -8.07 -4.07
C THR A 17 4.80 -7.58 -4.94
N GLN A 18 5.47 -8.50 -5.61
CA GLN A 18 6.46 -8.19 -6.64
C GLN A 18 5.90 -8.61 -8.00
N MET A 19 5.88 -7.68 -8.95
CA MET A 19 5.47 -7.90 -10.34
C MET A 19 6.57 -7.35 -11.23
N ASP A 20 7.10 -8.15 -12.16
CA ASP A 20 8.17 -7.75 -13.10
C ASP A 20 9.38 -7.09 -12.42
N SER A 21 9.82 -7.67 -11.29
CA SER A 21 10.90 -7.15 -10.43
C SER A 21 10.60 -5.85 -9.68
N GLU A 22 9.42 -5.25 -9.85
CA GLU A 22 8.98 -4.06 -9.14
C GLU A 22 8.06 -4.41 -7.97
N ILE A 23 8.18 -3.65 -6.86
CA ILE A 23 7.33 -3.82 -5.68
C ILE A 23 6.07 -2.97 -5.83
N TYR A 24 4.92 -3.58 -5.56
CA TYR A 24 3.61 -2.91 -5.50
C TYR A 24 2.97 -3.12 -4.13
N TYR A 25 2.31 -2.08 -3.63
CA TYR A 25 1.49 -2.15 -2.41
C TYR A 25 0.01 -2.14 -2.76
N LEU A 26 -0.76 -2.96 -2.06
CA LEU A 26 -2.22 -2.98 -2.13
C LEU A 26 -2.79 -2.03 -1.08
N LEU A 27 -3.37 -0.92 -1.53
CA LEU A 27 -3.93 0.14 -0.68
C LEU A 27 -5.45 -0.03 -0.58
N LYS A 28 -5.98 -0.10 0.64
CA LYS A 28 -7.43 -0.09 0.93
C LYS A 28 -7.91 1.33 1.18
N TYR A 29 -9.09 1.68 0.68
CA TYR A 29 -9.67 3.02 0.83
C TYR A 29 -10.74 3.07 1.91
N ILE A 30 -10.74 4.14 2.73
CA ILE A 30 -11.63 4.30 3.88
C ILE A 30 -13.09 4.18 3.46
N GLY A 31 -13.85 3.38 4.22
CA GLY A 31 -15.29 3.22 4.02
C GLY A 31 -15.66 2.46 2.73
N THR A 32 -14.69 1.76 2.13
CA THR A 32 -14.91 0.94 0.93
C THR A 32 -14.24 -0.42 1.04
N GLU A 33 -14.77 -1.41 0.32
CA GLU A 33 -14.11 -2.69 0.07
C GLU A 33 -13.16 -2.62 -1.15
N LYS A 34 -12.85 -1.41 -1.63
CA LYS A 34 -12.00 -1.24 -2.82
C LYS A 34 -10.54 -1.22 -2.40
N SER A 35 -9.72 -1.91 -3.19
CA SER A 35 -8.28 -1.88 -3.05
C SER A 35 -7.59 -1.89 -4.41
N TYR A 36 -6.47 -1.19 -4.52
CA TYR A 36 -5.72 -1.06 -5.76
C TYR A 36 -4.22 -1.16 -5.52
N PHE A 37 -3.50 -1.71 -6.51
CA PHE A 37 -2.05 -1.79 -6.48
C PHE A 37 -1.42 -0.46 -6.95
N PHE A 38 -0.41 -0.02 -6.22
CA PHE A 38 0.40 1.15 -6.58
C PHE A 38 1.89 0.82 -6.49
N PRO A 39 2.72 1.42 -7.38
CA PRO A 39 4.17 1.23 -7.33
C PRO A 39 4.75 1.66 -5.99
N SER A 40 5.72 0.90 -5.48
CA SER A 40 6.38 1.17 -4.20
C SER A 40 6.93 2.59 -4.12
N GLN A 41 7.48 3.14 -5.20
CA GLN A 41 8.03 4.50 -5.20
C GLN A 41 6.93 5.54 -4.92
N PHE A 42 5.75 5.39 -5.52
CA PHE A 42 4.62 6.29 -5.27
C PHE A 42 4.16 6.22 -3.81
N VAL A 43 4.02 5.02 -3.27
CA VAL A 43 3.50 4.82 -1.90
C VAL A 43 4.48 5.30 -0.85
N LYS A 44 5.79 5.07 -1.03
CA LYS A 44 6.83 5.56 -0.11
C LYS A 44 6.87 7.09 -0.03
N ILE A 45 6.57 7.80 -1.13
CA ILE A 45 6.57 9.26 -1.16
C ILE A 45 5.30 9.83 -0.52
N ASN A 46 4.12 9.27 -0.85
CA ASN A 46 2.84 9.86 -0.46
C ASN A 46 2.29 9.32 0.88
N TYR A 47 2.73 8.13 1.30
CA TYR A 47 2.17 7.38 2.43
C TYR A 47 3.26 6.76 3.31
N ALA A 48 4.38 7.47 3.49
CA ALA A 48 5.58 6.96 4.18
C ALA A 48 5.28 6.32 5.55
N GLU A 49 4.48 6.97 6.40
CA GLU A 49 4.13 6.43 7.72
C GLU A 49 3.30 5.14 7.64
N MET A 50 2.41 5.02 6.64
CA MET A 50 1.66 3.77 6.45
C MET A 50 2.58 2.63 6.03
N VAL A 51 3.61 2.91 5.22
CA VAL A 51 4.63 1.91 4.86
C VAL A 51 5.38 1.44 6.10
N ILE A 52 5.76 2.36 7.00
CA ILE A 52 6.43 2.01 8.26
C ILE A 52 5.51 1.12 9.12
N ARG A 53 4.28 1.57 9.39
CA ARG A 53 3.30 0.79 10.17
C ARG A 53 3.02 -0.59 9.58
N PHE A 54 2.95 -0.69 8.25
CA PHE A 54 2.77 -1.95 7.54
C PHE A 54 3.89 -2.96 7.83
N PHE A 55 5.14 -2.49 7.87
CA PHE A 55 6.29 -3.36 8.18
C PHE A 55 6.44 -3.61 9.69
N GLU A 56 6.18 -2.62 10.54
CA GLU A 56 6.19 -2.81 12.00
C GLU A 56 5.23 -3.91 12.45
N THR A 57 4.03 -3.96 11.86
CA THR A 57 3.01 -4.99 12.16
C THR A 57 3.37 -6.39 11.64
N ARG A 58 4.31 -6.49 10.69
CA ARG A 58 4.73 -7.75 10.06
C ARG A 58 6.14 -8.18 10.46
N TYR A 59 6.82 -7.36 11.26
CA TYR A 59 8.12 -7.69 11.78
C TYR A 59 7.97 -8.80 12.83
N THR A 60 8.52 -9.97 12.53
CA THR A 60 8.67 -11.08 13.47
C THR A 60 10.17 -11.29 13.70
N GLU A 61 10.64 -11.16 14.95
CA GLU A 61 11.99 -11.60 15.30
C GLU A 61 12.05 -13.13 15.15
N ASP A 62 12.63 -13.63 14.07
CA ASP A 62 13.10 -15.02 14.02
C ASP A 62 14.30 -15.12 14.97
N ARG A 63 14.10 -15.75 16.13
CA ARG A 63 15.15 -16.14 17.07
C ARG A 63 15.42 -17.62 16.98
#